data_AF-A0A923SRZ9-F1
#
_entry.id   AF-A0A923SRZ9-F1
#
_cell.length_a   1.000
_cell.length_b   1.000
_cell.length_c   1.000
_cell.angle_alpha   90.00
_cell.angle_beta   90.00
_cell.angle_gamma   90.00
#
_symmetry.space_group_name_H-M   'P 1'
#
loop_
_entity.id
_entity.type
_entity.pdbx_description
1 polymer ?
#
loop_
_entity_poly.entity_id
_entity_poly.type
_entity_poly.pdbx_seq_one_letter_code
_entity_poly.pdbx_strand_id
1 'polypeptide(L)'
;MLNELLIEEIIKEERISPVYQPIVSLSTGEIFGYEALSRFDLQRNESDTVSTRDIFQTAYQSGQLWDLERLCRKKALEGARHISHGLKLFLNVSPNVIHDNQFRSGFTNKYLNKYGISATDVVFELTEHMAIENMDSFKSVLNHYRRQGYETALDDVGAGESGLNTLLALNPTYLKLDMEIIRDIEKHHNKRSLVKAFVQFANTSNTILIAEGIETEKELAVLSELGVDYGQGFYLGRPEPQLCPLREDVRETLSGLLRTPRKTIYQPLTLKKIMKNDEINQYIDSGNLFLERLGYTEHSRIHSAKVSCTAGKILAELNYPEEEVELARIAGYMHDIGNCVNRTDHAHTGGILAFQILTRMNIDPAEIAKIVGAIGNHDERTGCATEPISAALIIADKTDVRRNRVRNPEKTDFDIHDRVNYAAVSSELQIRPDKKEIQLDIELDNEICSIMDYFEIFLERMLMCRRAAEVLGCTFKLIANGSQVL
;
A
#
# COMPACT_ATOMS: atom_id res chain seq x y z
N MET A 1 2.29 -10.48 -50.99
CA MET A 1 3.19 -9.70 -50.11
C MET A 1 2.63 -8.30 -49.95
N LEU A 2 2.81 -7.65 -48.80
CA LEU A 2 2.63 -6.20 -48.72
C LEU A 2 3.70 -5.54 -49.59
N ASN A 3 3.31 -4.49 -50.31
CA ASN A 3 4.21 -3.68 -51.12
C ASN A 3 3.69 -2.25 -51.16
N GLU A 4 4.51 -1.35 -51.68
CA GLU A 4 4.21 0.08 -51.86
C GLU A 4 2.87 0.33 -52.58
N LEU A 5 2.59 -0.42 -53.66
CA LEU A 5 1.35 -0.29 -54.44
C LEU A 5 0.09 -0.53 -53.61
N LEU A 6 0.11 -1.48 -52.67
CA LEU A 6 -1.02 -1.71 -51.78
C LEU A 6 -1.27 -0.54 -50.82
N ILE A 7 -0.20 0.08 -50.31
CA ILE A 7 -0.32 1.26 -49.44
C ILE A 7 -0.89 2.44 -50.22
N GLU A 8 -0.42 2.65 -51.46
CA GLU A 8 -1.00 3.65 -52.38
C GLU A 8 -2.49 3.41 -52.63
N GLU A 9 -2.89 2.16 -52.88
CA GLU A 9 -4.29 1.78 -53.10
C GLU A 9 -5.16 2.08 -51.87
N ILE A 10 -4.72 1.66 -50.68
CA ILE A 10 -5.42 1.95 -49.41
C ILE A 10 -5.64 3.46 -49.22
N ILE A 11 -4.59 4.26 -49.48
CA ILE A 11 -4.64 5.71 -49.32
C ILE A 11 -5.57 6.34 -50.35
N LYS A 12 -5.43 5.96 -51.63
CA LYS A 12 -6.17 6.55 -52.76
C LYS A 12 -7.66 6.21 -52.73
N GLU A 13 -7.99 4.98 -52.37
CA GLU A 13 -9.37 4.49 -52.29
C GLU A 13 -10.01 4.71 -50.90
N GLU A 14 -9.26 5.30 -49.96
CA GLU A 14 -9.65 5.52 -48.57
C GLU A 14 -10.20 4.26 -47.86
N ARG A 15 -9.55 3.11 -48.08
CA ARG A 15 -9.97 1.78 -47.56
C ARG A 15 -9.66 1.55 -46.08
N ILE A 16 -10.04 2.53 -45.28
CA ILE A 16 -9.83 2.58 -43.83
C ILE A 16 -11.15 2.95 -43.17
N SER A 17 -11.55 2.18 -42.16
CA SER A 17 -12.70 2.46 -41.31
C SER A 17 -12.25 2.56 -39.85
N PRO A 18 -12.66 3.60 -39.10
CA PRO A 18 -12.39 3.68 -37.68
C PRO A 18 -13.42 2.86 -36.91
N VAL A 19 -12.97 2.22 -35.83
CA VAL A 19 -13.83 1.71 -34.76
C VAL A 19 -13.38 2.35 -33.45
N TYR A 20 -14.29 2.45 -32.49
CA TYR A 20 -14.10 3.17 -31.24
C TYR A 20 -14.32 2.23 -30.07
N GLN A 21 -13.34 2.15 -29.17
CA GLN A 21 -13.45 1.36 -27.97
C GLN A 21 -13.57 2.27 -26.75
N PRO A 22 -14.54 2.04 -25.84
CA PRO A 22 -14.71 2.90 -24.67
C PRO A 22 -13.60 2.70 -23.64
N ILE A 23 -13.18 3.81 -23.04
CA ILE A 23 -12.34 3.89 -21.85
C ILE A 23 -13.23 4.35 -20.70
N VAL A 24 -13.31 3.56 -19.63
CA VAL A 24 -14.32 3.69 -18.58
C VAL A 24 -13.66 3.99 -17.25
N SER A 25 -14.23 4.93 -16.48
CA SER A 25 -13.81 5.19 -15.11
C SER A 25 -14.17 4.02 -14.21
N LEU A 26 -13.16 3.43 -13.55
CA LEU A 26 -13.37 2.31 -12.63
C LEU A 26 -13.94 2.76 -11.28
N SER A 27 -13.94 4.08 -11.03
CA SER A 27 -14.45 4.72 -9.81
C SER A 27 -15.88 5.26 -9.93
N THR A 28 -16.38 5.47 -11.16
CA THR A 28 -17.73 6.05 -11.39
C THR A 28 -18.59 5.23 -12.35
N GLY A 29 -17.99 4.39 -13.19
CA GLY A 29 -18.69 3.71 -14.28
C GLY A 29 -19.07 4.61 -15.45
N GLU A 30 -18.59 5.85 -15.48
CA GLU A 30 -18.78 6.77 -16.60
C GLU A 30 -17.74 6.54 -17.70
N ILE A 31 -18.14 6.77 -18.95
CA ILE A 31 -17.20 6.78 -20.07
C ILE A 31 -16.34 8.02 -19.95
N PHE A 32 -15.03 7.82 -19.94
CA PHE A 32 -14.03 8.89 -19.94
C PHE A 32 -13.72 9.36 -21.36
N GLY A 33 -13.70 8.42 -22.30
CA GLY A 33 -13.37 8.68 -23.68
C GLY A 33 -13.41 7.42 -24.53
N TYR A 34 -12.92 7.54 -25.76
CA TYR A 34 -12.83 6.44 -26.70
C TYR A 34 -11.47 6.43 -27.37
N GLU A 35 -10.92 5.24 -27.59
CA GLU A 35 -9.78 5.03 -28.47
C GLU A 35 -10.25 4.74 -29.88
N ALA A 36 -9.75 5.48 -30.86
CA ALA A 36 -10.02 5.24 -32.27
C ALA A 36 -8.99 4.29 -32.86
N LEU A 37 -9.46 3.12 -33.28
CA LEU A 37 -8.66 2.07 -33.87
C LEU A 37 -8.96 1.95 -35.36
N SER A 38 -7.91 1.94 -36.19
CA SER A 38 -8.08 1.79 -37.64
C SER A 38 -8.29 0.33 -38.05
N ARG A 39 -9.22 0.10 -38.98
CA ARG A 39 -9.48 -1.19 -39.63
C ARG A 39 -9.29 -1.02 -41.14
N PHE A 40 -8.45 -1.87 -41.72
CA PHE A 40 -8.07 -1.81 -43.13
C PHE A 40 -8.85 -2.87 -43.91
N ASP A 41 -9.55 -2.45 -44.96
CA ASP A 41 -10.13 -3.41 -45.90
C ASP A 41 -9.09 -3.77 -46.95
N LEU A 42 -8.51 -4.97 -46.85
CA LEU A 42 -7.47 -5.45 -47.75
C LEU A 42 -8.01 -6.23 -48.96
N GLN A 43 -9.32 -6.51 -49.07
CA GLN A 43 -9.92 -7.31 -50.16
C GLN A 43 -9.11 -8.59 -50.49
N ARG A 44 -8.63 -9.29 -49.46
CA ARG A 44 -7.90 -10.55 -49.57
C ARG A 44 -8.71 -11.70 -48.99
N ASN A 45 -8.37 -12.94 -49.37
CA ASN A 45 -8.93 -14.14 -48.76
C ASN A 45 -8.65 -14.15 -47.25
N GLU A 46 -9.59 -14.67 -46.45
CA GLU A 46 -9.52 -14.70 -44.97
C GLU A 46 -8.26 -15.40 -44.41
N SER A 47 -7.53 -16.16 -45.23
CA SER A 47 -6.29 -16.86 -44.84
C SER A 47 -5.03 -15.99 -44.84
N ASP A 48 -5.07 -14.78 -45.42
CA ASP A 48 -3.94 -13.85 -45.43
C ASP A 48 -4.01 -12.91 -44.22
N THR A 49 -3.51 -13.34 -43.06
CA THR A 49 -3.43 -12.49 -41.87
C THR A 49 -2.30 -11.47 -41.99
N VAL A 50 -2.62 -10.27 -42.48
CA VAL A 50 -1.75 -9.09 -42.43
C VAL A 50 -2.07 -8.29 -41.17
N SER A 51 -1.07 -8.03 -40.34
CA SER A 51 -1.28 -7.20 -39.14
C SER A 51 -1.26 -5.71 -39.47
N THR A 52 -1.94 -4.90 -38.65
CA THR A 52 -1.84 -3.42 -38.76
C THR A 52 -0.39 -2.95 -38.66
N ARG A 53 0.42 -3.59 -37.80
CA ARG A 53 1.85 -3.29 -37.66
C ARG A 53 2.59 -3.44 -38.99
N ASP A 54 2.30 -4.50 -39.76
CA ASP A 54 2.95 -4.73 -41.06
C ASP A 54 2.59 -3.66 -42.09
N ILE A 55 1.35 -3.15 -42.06
CA ILE A 55 0.89 -2.06 -42.94
C ILE A 55 1.68 -0.79 -42.65
N PHE A 56 1.76 -0.38 -41.37
CA PHE A 56 2.49 0.82 -40.96
C PHE A 56 3.99 0.69 -41.21
N GLN A 57 4.58 -0.48 -40.98
CA GLN A 57 5.99 -0.74 -41.28
C GLN A 57 6.27 -0.64 -42.78
N THR A 58 5.39 -1.18 -43.63
CA THR A 58 5.51 -1.07 -45.09
C THR A 58 5.40 0.39 -45.52
N ALA A 59 4.44 1.15 -44.99
CA ALA A 59 4.27 2.57 -45.29
C ALA A 59 5.48 3.42 -44.85
N TYR A 60 6.11 3.08 -43.73
CA TYR A 60 7.36 3.72 -43.31
C TYR A 60 8.50 3.44 -44.29
N GLN A 61 8.67 2.18 -44.70
CA GLN A 61 9.73 1.78 -45.64
C GLN A 61 9.53 2.39 -47.04
N SER A 62 8.30 2.65 -47.46
CA SER A 62 7.98 3.30 -48.74
C SER A 62 7.90 4.83 -48.67
N GLY A 63 8.10 5.46 -47.50
CA GLY A 63 8.03 6.91 -47.36
C GLY A 63 6.60 7.49 -47.46
N GLN A 64 5.60 6.68 -47.12
CA GLN A 64 4.17 6.99 -47.18
C GLN A 64 3.51 7.01 -45.79
N LEU A 65 4.32 6.98 -44.71
CA LEU A 65 3.83 6.90 -43.34
C LEU A 65 2.92 8.07 -42.99
N TRP A 66 3.32 9.30 -43.34
CA TRP A 66 2.50 10.48 -43.08
C TRP A 66 1.15 10.41 -43.80
N ASP A 67 1.11 10.02 -45.08
CA ASP A 67 -0.12 9.99 -45.85
C ASP A 67 -1.12 8.96 -45.30
N LEU A 68 -0.61 7.79 -44.88
CA LEU A 68 -1.41 6.77 -44.21
C LEU A 68 -1.96 7.26 -42.86
N GLU A 69 -1.10 7.79 -41.98
CA GLU A 69 -1.51 8.32 -40.68
C GLU A 69 -2.52 9.46 -40.80
N ARG A 70 -2.28 10.36 -41.76
CA ARG A 70 -3.16 11.48 -42.04
C ARG A 70 -4.55 10.99 -42.43
N LEU A 71 -4.65 9.93 -43.22
CA LEU A 71 -5.93 9.30 -43.57
C LEU A 71 -6.60 8.67 -42.34
N CYS A 72 -5.85 7.89 -41.52
CA CYS A 72 -6.36 7.30 -40.28
C CYS A 72 -6.94 8.38 -39.34
N ARG A 73 -6.17 9.44 -39.08
CA ARG A 73 -6.59 10.57 -38.24
C ARG A 73 -7.81 11.29 -38.81
N LYS A 74 -7.84 11.53 -40.13
CA LYS A 74 -9.00 12.13 -40.80
C LYS A 74 -10.26 11.31 -40.53
N LYS A 75 -10.22 10.00 -40.80
CA LYS A 75 -11.37 9.10 -40.64
C LYS A 75 -11.81 9.00 -39.18
N ALA A 76 -10.86 8.87 -38.25
CA ALA A 76 -11.14 8.84 -36.82
C ALA A 76 -11.87 10.12 -36.33
N LEU A 77 -11.40 11.30 -36.75
CA LEU A 77 -12.05 12.57 -36.39
C LEU A 77 -13.42 12.74 -37.09
N GLU A 78 -13.56 12.26 -38.32
CA GLU A 78 -14.83 12.28 -39.06
C GLU A 78 -15.90 11.42 -38.39
N GLY A 79 -15.57 10.22 -37.93
CA GLY A 79 -16.51 9.36 -37.21
C GLY A 79 -16.81 9.83 -35.79
N ALA A 80 -15.85 10.51 -35.14
CA ALA A 80 -16.02 11.08 -33.79
C ALA A 80 -16.55 12.52 -33.78
N ARG A 81 -17.02 13.05 -34.91
CA ARG A 81 -17.45 14.46 -35.05
C ARG A 81 -18.60 14.90 -34.12
N HIS A 82 -19.32 13.95 -33.52
CA HIS A 82 -20.41 14.18 -32.58
C HIS A 82 -20.08 13.71 -31.16
N ILE A 83 -18.79 13.52 -30.86
CA ILE A 83 -18.35 13.19 -29.51
C ILE A 83 -18.85 14.26 -28.53
N SER A 84 -19.42 13.83 -27.41
CA SER A 84 -19.90 14.73 -26.37
C SER A 84 -18.75 15.54 -25.78
N HIS A 85 -19.01 16.80 -25.46
CA HIS A 85 -18.01 17.67 -24.84
C HIS A 85 -17.50 17.08 -23.51
N GLY A 86 -16.19 17.14 -23.29
CA GLY A 86 -15.53 16.58 -22.10
C GLY A 86 -15.14 15.11 -22.21
N LEU A 87 -15.63 14.37 -23.22
CA LEU A 87 -15.11 13.02 -23.50
C LEU A 87 -13.83 13.10 -24.31
N LYS A 88 -12.86 12.27 -23.93
CA LYS A 88 -11.56 12.20 -24.62
C LYS A 88 -11.63 11.33 -25.88
N LEU A 89 -10.85 11.71 -26.89
CA LEU A 89 -10.59 10.90 -28.08
C LEU A 89 -9.10 10.56 -28.14
N PHE A 90 -8.78 9.28 -27.97
CA PHE A 90 -7.43 8.76 -28.04
C PHE A 90 -7.09 8.37 -29.48
N LEU A 91 -5.93 8.83 -29.95
CA LEU A 91 -5.42 8.63 -31.30
C LEU A 91 -3.99 8.11 -31.25
N ASN A 92 -3.77 6.95 -31.85
CA ASN A 92 -2.45 6.36 -32.04
C ASN A 92 -1.59 7.20 -33.00
N VAL A 93 -0.31 7.41 -32.65
CA VAL A 93 0.66 8.14 -33.48
C VAL A 93 2.01 7.45 -33.52
N SER A 94 2.58 7.27 -34.71
CA SER A 94 3.96 6.83 -34.81
C SER A 94 4.91 7.99 -34.48
N PRO A 95 5.88 7.79 -33.58
CA PRO A 95 6.95 8.76 -33.29
C PRO A 95 7.75 9.16 -34.53
N ASN A 96 7.93 8.25 -35.49
CA ASN A 96 8.73 8.52 -36.69
C ASN A 96 8.03 9.46 -37.70
N VAL A 97 6.74 9.75 -37.51
CA VAL A 97 5.98 10.58 -38.45
C VAL A 97 6.54 12.01 -38.59
N ILE A 98 7.19 12.53 -37.55
CA ILE A 98 7.75 13.89 -37.57
C ILE A 98 8.98 14.00 -38.50
N HIS A 99 9.62 12.87 -38.82
CA HIS A 99 10.78 12.80 -39.71
C HIS A 99 10.38 12.60 -41.17
N ASP A 100 9.09 12.39 -41.44
CA ASP A 100 8.58 12.28 -42.81
C ASP A 100 8.62 13.65 -43.50
N ASN A 101 9.22 13.72 -44.70
CA ASN A 101 9.35 14.96 -45.47
C ASN A 101 7.99 15.60 -45.82
N GLN A 102 6.94 14.78 -45.88
CA GLN A 102 5.58 15.21 -46.16
C GLN A 102 4.83 15.69 -44.91
N PHE A 103 5.37 15.49 -43.71
CA PHE A 103 4.74 15.89 -42.45
C PHE A 103 4.37 17.37 -42.44
N ARG A 104 3.14 17.68 -41.99
CA ARG A 104 2.64 19.05 -41.84
C ARG A 104 1.97 19.21 -40.48
N SER A 105 2.46 20.17 -39.70
CA SER A 105 1.85 20.55 -38.42
C SER A 105 0.47 21.20 -38.64
N GLY A 106 -0.39 21.14 -37.61
CA GLY A 106 -1.71 21.79 -37.64
C GLY A 106 -2.80 21.08 -38.45
N PHE A 107 -2.51 19.93 -39.09
CA PHE A 107 -3.52 19.13 -39.79
C PHE A 107 -4.71 18.77 -38.87
N THR A 108 -4.43 18.22 -37.69
CA THR A 108 -5.44 17.82 -36.71
C THR A 108 -6.29 19.02 -36.26
N ASN A 109 -5.66 20.14 -35.90
CA ASN A 109 -6.34 21.37 -35.47
C ASN A 109 -7.37 21.88 -36.48
N LYS A 110 -7.10 21.74 -37.78
CA LYS A 110 -8.06 22.11 -38.83
C LYS A 110 -9.38 21.32 -38.72
N TYR A 111 -9.31 20.03 -38.42
CA TYR A 111 -10.49 19.18 -38.27
C TYR A 111 -11.16 19.39 -36.92
N LEU A 112 -10.40 19.60 -35.85
CA LEU A 112 -10.95 19.93 -34.54
C LEU A 112 -11.77 21.23 -34.58
N ASN A 113 -11.23 22.28 -35.21
CA ASN A 113 -11.96 23.53 -35.42
C ASN A 113 -13.22 23.33 -36.28
N LYS A 114 -13.16 22.44 -37.28
CA LYS A 114 -14.32 22.12 -38.13
C LYS A 114 -15.43 21.41 -37.37
N TYR A 115 -15.09 20.55 -36.40
CA TYR A 115 -16.05 19.73 -35.65
C TYR A 115 -16.38 20.29 -34.25
N GLY A 116 -15.74 21.37 -33.82
CA GLY A 116 -15.95 21.95 -32.50
C GLY A 116 -15.38 21.10 -31.35
N ILE A 117 -14.35 20.30 -31.62
CA ILE A 117 -13.67 19.46 -30.61
C ILE A 117 -12.51 20.27 -30.03
N SER A 118 -12.33 20.27 -28.71
CA SER A 118 -11.18 20.94 -28.08
C SER A 118 -9.90 20.14 -28.31
N ALA A 119 -8.77 20.82 -28.50
CA ALA A 119 -7.46 20.16 -28.54
C ALA A 119 -7.16 19.39 -27.23
N THR A 120 -7.66 19.89 -26.10
CA THR A 120 -7.53 19.24 -24.79
C THR A 120 -8.36 17.97 -24.67
N ASP A 121 -9.32 17.74 -25.57
CA ASP A 121 -10.13 16.52 -25.60
C ASP A 121 -9.48 15.44 -26.47
N VAL A 122 -8.34 15.72 -27.10
CA VAL A 122 -7.60 14.74 -27.91
C VAL A 122 -6.33 14.32 -27.18
N VAL A 123 -6.16 13.01 -27.08
CA VAL A 123 -4.99 12.37 -26.46
C VAL A 123 -4.21 11.63 -27.54
N PHE A 124 -2.93 11.94 -27.70
CA PHE A 124 -2.06 11.18 -28.59
C PHE A 124 -1.33 10.08 -27.83
N GLU A 125 -1.46 8.85 -28.33
CA GLU A 125 -0.82 7.65 -27.79
C GLU A 125 0.47 7.37 -28.55
N LEU A 126 1.52 7.07 -27.79
CA LEU A 126 2.81 6.64 -28.31
C LEU A 126 3.26 5.42 -27.51
N THR A 127 3.77 4.40 -28.20
CA THR A 127 4.17 3.14 -27.56
C THR A 127 5.53 3.26 -26.85
N GLU A 128 5.65 2.62 -25.67
CA GLU A 128 6.86 2.66 -24.83
C GLU A 128 8.10 2.16 -25.57
N HIS A 129 7.98 1.08 -26.34
CA HIS A 129 9.09 0.43 -27.04
C HIS A 129 9.92 1.41 -27.89
N MET A 130 9.27 2.40 -28.48
CA MET A 130 9.93 3.37 -29.34
C MET A 130 10.72 4.43 -28.57
N ALA A 131 10.37 4.71 -27.30
CA ALA A 131 11.19 5.57 -26.44
C ALA A 131 12.55 4.94 -26.12
N ILE A 132 12.62 3.61 -26.11
CA ILE A 132 13.84 2.83 -25.90
C ILE A 132 14.81 3.01 -27.08
N GLU A 133 14.29 3.05 -28.30
CA GLU A 133 15.08 3.18 -29.51
C GLU A 133 15.69 4.59 -29.66
N ASN A 134 14.92 5.66 -29.38
CA ASN A 134 15.39 7.04 -29.50
C ASN A 134 14.60 8.03 -28.61
N MET A 135 15.06 8.22 -27.38
CA MET A 135 14.45 9.10 -26.38
C MET A 135 14.34 10.58 -26.82
N ASP A 136 15.32 11.11 -27.55
CA ASP A 136 15.32 12.54 -27.95
C ASP A 136 14.27 12.82 -29.04
N SER A 137 14.16 11.92 -30.01
CA SER A 137 13.10 11.94 -31.01
C SER A 137 11.73 11.85 -30.35
N PHE A 138 11.56 10.90 -29.41
CA PHE A 138 10.31 10.69 -28.68
C PHE A 138 9.87 11.94 -27.91
N LYS A 139 10.80 12.56 -27.15
CA LYS A 139 10.55 13.83 -26.44
C LYS A 139 10.17 14.95 -27.39
N SER A 140 10.79 15.02 -28.56
CA SER A 140 10.48 16.04 -29.57
C SER A 140 9.04 15.92 -30.08
N VAL A 141 8.57 14.69 -30.32
CA VAL A 141 7.19 14.41 -30.74
C VAL A 141 6.18 14.75 -29.64
N LEU A 142 6.43 14.33 -28.40
CA LEU A 142 5.58 14.70 -27.26
C LEU A 142 5.46 16.21 -27.11
N ASN A 143 6.60 16.92 -27.12
CA ASN A 143 6.63 18.37 -26.98
C ASN A 143 6.00 19.08 -28.18
N HIS A 144 6.03 18.49 -29.37
CA HIS A 144 5.34 19.01 -30.55
C HIS A 144 3.82 19.01 -30.37
N TYR A 145 3.26 17.92 -29.83
CA TYR A 145 1.82 17.80 -29.60
C TYR A 145 1.36 18.60 -28.38
N ARG A 146 2.10 18.56 -27.26
CA ARG A 146 1.78 19.35 -26.06
C ARG A 146 1.72 20.85 -26.35
N ARG A 147 2.63 21.37 -27.19
CA ARG A 147 2.62 22.79 -27.61
C ARG A 147 1.39 23.21 -28.43
N GLN A 148 0.66 22.24 -28.99
CA GLN A 148 -0.59 22.46 -29.72
C GLN A 148 -1.83 22.31 -28.82
N GLY A 149 -1.65 22.01 -27.52
CA GLY A 149 -2.73 21.86 -26.55
C GLY A 149 -3.28 20.44 -26.41
N TYR A 150 -2.66 19.45 -27.06
CA TYR A 150 -3.03 18.04 -26.92
C TYR A 150 -2.47 17.43 -25.64
N GLU A 151 -3.17 16.44 -25.11
CA GLU A 151 -2.64 15.57 -24.07
C GLU A 151 -1.90 14.37 -24.69
N THR A 152 -1.08 13.68 -23.89
CA THR A 152 -0.25 12.58 -24.37
C THR A 152 -0.33 11.39 -23.43
N ALA A 153 -0.47 10.20 -23.98
CA ALA A 153 -0.46 8.93 -23.29
C ALA A 153 0.78 8.12 -23.68
N LEU A 154 1.34 7.39 -22.72
CA LEU A 154 2.34 6.35 -22.97
C LEU A 154 1.65 4.98 -22.94
N ASP A 155 1.81 4.23 -24.03
CA ASP A 155 1.10 2.98 -24.28
C ASP A 155 2.00 1.74 -24.17
N ASP A 156 1.40 0.57 -23.99
CA ASP A 156 2.05 -0.74 -23.79
C ASP A 156 3.04 -0.79 -22.61
N VAL A 157 2.76 -0.07 -21.52
CA VAL A 157 3.75 0.04 -20.45
C VAL A 157 3.92 -1.25 -19.66
N GLY A 158 5.19 -1.64 -19.50
CA GLY A 158 5.64 -2.80 -18.75
C GLY A 158 5.65 -4.12 -19.53
N ALA A 159 5.43 -4.06 -20.85
CA ALA A 159 5.74 -5.15 -21.79
C ALA A 159 7.26 -5.25 -22.11
N GLY A 160 8.09 -4.28 -21.69
CA GLY A 160 9.53 -4.21 -21.99
C GLY A 160 10.46 -3.99 -20.78
N GLU A 161 11.78 -4.11 -20.99
CA GLU A 161 12.81 -4.11 -19.93
C GLU A 161 13.17 -2.72 -19.34
N SER A 162 12.69 -1.59 -19.89
CA SER A 162 13.17 -0.24 -19.52
C SER A 162 12.11 0.78 -19.06
N GLY A 163 10.88 0.35 -18.78
CA GLY A 163 9.73 1.25 -18.55
C GLY A 163 9.90 2.30 -17.45
N LEU A 164 10.54 1.97 -16.33
CA LEU A 164 10.67 2.93 -15.22
C LEU A 164 11.52 4.16 -15.56
N ASN A 165 12.64 3.98 -16.28
CA ASN A 165 13.49 5.11 -16.68
C ASN A 165 12.80 5.99 -17.73
N THR A 166 12.05 5.35 -18.63
CA THR A 166 11.21 6.03 -19.63
C THR A 166 10.12 6.87 -18.96
N LEU A 167 9.42 6.31 -17.97
CA LEU A 167 8.38 7.03 -17.22
C LEU A 167 8.91 8.28 -16.53
N LEU A 168 10.06 8.16 -15.84
CA LEU A 168 10.70 9.29 -15.16
C LEU A 168 11.12 10.40 -16.14
N ALA A 169 11.53 10.05 -17.35
CA ALA A 169 12.01 11.02 -18.34
C ALA A 169 10.91 11.76 -19.09
N LEU A 170 9.71 11.18 -19.21
CA LEU A 170 8.66 11.67 -20.12
C LEU A 170 7.52 12.39 -19.40
N ASN A 171 7.22 12.01 -18.15
CA ASN A 171 6.11 12.53 -17.36
C ASN A 171 4.80 12.62 -18.19
N PRO A 172 4.25 11.49 -18.67
CA PRO A 172 3.04 11.48 -19.49
C PRO A 172 1.80 11.86 -18.68
N THR A 173 0.76 12.38 -19.33
CA THR A 173 -0.52 12.66 -18.67
C THR A 173 -1.25 11.36 -18.34
N TYR A 174 -1.20 10.40 -19.27
CA TYR A 174 -1.81 9.09 -19.13
C TYR A 174 -0.76 8.00 -19.28
N LEU A 175 -0.95 6.95 -18.50
CA LEU A 175 -0.14 5.74 -18.54
C LEU A 175 -1.07 4.55 -18.80
N LYS A 176 -0.92 3.88 -19.94
CA LYS A 176 -1.70 2.68 -20.27
C LYS A 176 -0.88 1.43 -19.95
N LEU A 177 -1.41 0.58 -19.07
CA LEU A 177 -0.78 -0.68 -18.67
C LEU A 177 -1.16 -1.78 -19.65
N ASP A 178 -0.15 -2.46 -20.17
CA ASP A 178 -0.33 -3.54 -21.14
C ASP A 178 -1.15 -4.71 -20.60
N MET A 179 -1.88 -5.35 -21.49
CA MET A 179 -2.76 -6.49 -21.21
C MET A 179 -2.02 -7.66 -20.53
N GLU A 180 -0.74 -7.91 -20.81
CA GLU A 180 0.01 -8.99 -20.15
C GLU A 180 0.11 -8.78 -18.64
N ILE A 181 0.17 -7.53 -18.16
CA ILE A 181 0.16 -7.18 -16.73
C ILE A 181 -1.23 -7.42 -16.13
N ILE A 182 -2.28 -7.16 -16.90
CA ILE A 182 -3.66 -7.21 -16.44
C ILE A 182 -4.24 -8.63 -16.45
N ARG A 183 -3.82 -9.44 -17.43
CA ARG A 183 -4.35 -10.78 -17.66
C ARG A 183 -4.22 -11.67 -16.44
N ASP A 184 -5.32 -12.28 -16.00
CA ASP A 184 -5.36 -13.20 -14.85
C ASP A 184 -4.82 -12.58 -13.54
N ILE A 185 -4.84 -11.25 -13.40
CA ILE A 185 -4.27 -10.54 -12.24
C ILE A 185 -4.85 -11.02 -10.89
N GLU A 186 -6.09 -11.52 -10.87
CA GLU A 186 -6.71 -12.07 -9.68
C GLU A 186 -5.98 -13.30 -9.13
N LYS A 187 -5.30 -14.05 -9.99
CA LYS A 187 -4.55 -15.28 -9.65
C LYS A 187 -3.09 -15.01 -9.27
N HIS A 188 -2.57 -13.82 -9.56
CA HIS A 188 -1.13 -13.54 -9.48
C HIS A 188 -0.79 -12.40 -8.52
N HIS A 189 -0.29 -12.74 -7.33
CA HIS A 189 0.13 -11.76 -6.32
C HIS A 189 1.19 -10.75 -6.84
N ASN A 190 2.13 -11.21 -7.67
CA ASN A 190 3.16 -10.34 -8.24
C ASN A 190 2.58 -9.30 -9.20
N LYS A 191 1.60 -9.66 -10.04
CA LYS A 191 0.90 -8.72 -10.93
C LYS A 191 0.12 -7.68 -10.11
N ARG A 192 -0.59 -8.10 -9.05
CA ARG A 192 -1.26 -7.18 -8.11
C ARG A 192 -0.30 -6.20 -7.45
N SER A 193 0.86 -6.69 -7.01
CA SER A 193 1.90 -5.87 -6.39
C SER A 193 2.50 -4.86 -7.36
N LEU A 194 2.73 -5.27 -8.62
CA LEU A 194 3.23 -4.40 -9.66
C LEU A 194 2.23 -3.30 -10.02
N VAL A 195 0.95 -3.65 -10.24
CA VAL A 195 -0.11 -2.66 -10.50
C VAL A 195 -0.27 -1.71 -9.31
N LYS A 196 -0.20 -2.20 -8.07
CA LYS A 196 -0.23 -1.35 -6.87
C LYS A 196 0.92 -0.33 -6.86
N ALA A 197 2.12 -0.73 -7.28
CA ALA A 197 3.25 0.17 -7.41
C ALA A 197 3.00 1.25 -8.48
N PHE A 198 2.41 0.88 -9.63
CA PHE A 198 2.00 1.83 -10.66
C PHE A 198 0.92 2.80 -10.17
N VAL A 199 -0.08 2.34 -9.42
CA VAL A 199 -1.09 3.20 -8.80
C VAL A 199 -0.44 4.20 -7.85
N GLN A 200 0.51 3.77 -7.02
CA GLN A 200 1.21 4.66 -6.11
C GLN A 200 2.06 5.70 -6.86
N PHE A 201 2.75 5.29 -7.92
CA PHE A 201 3.49 6.19 -8.80
C PHE A 201 2.57 7.21 -9.48
N ALA A 202 1.44 6.76 -10.02
CA ALA A 202 0.47 7.60 -10.71
C ALA A 202 -0.07 8.70 -9.79
N ASN A 203 -0.50 8.32 -8.58
CA ASN A 203 -0.98 9.26 -7.55
C ASN A 203 0.07 10.30 -7.14
N THR A 204 1.35 9.92 -7.07
CA THR A 204 2.43 10.84 -6.63
C THR A 204 2.96 11.73 -7.75
N SER A 205 2.78 11.33 -9.02
CA SER A 205 3.25 12.06 -10.20
C SER A 205 2.17 12.88 -10.91
N ASN A 206 0.91 12.83 -10.44
CA ASN A 206 -0.26 13.35 -11.14
C ASN A 206 -0.43 12.74 -12.55
N THR A 207 -0.06 11.47 -12.70
CA THR A 207 -0.31 10.68 -13.90
C THR A 207 -1.62 9.92 -13.72
N ILE A 208 -2.40 9.79 -14.78
CA ILE A 208 -3.64 8.99 -14.80
C ILE A 208 -3.34 7.60 -15.32
N LEU A 209 -3.78 6.55 -14.61
CA LEU A 209 -3.55 5.17 -14.99
C LEU A 209 -4.74 4.56 -15.74
N ILE A 210 -4.48 3.89 -16.86
CA ILE A 210 -5.46 3.18 -17.67
C ILE A 210 -5.02 1.71 -17.76
N ALA A 211 -5.87 0.77 -17.36
CA ALA A 211 -5.58 -0.67 -17.53
C ALA A 211 -6.21 -1.21 -18.81
N GLU A 212 -5.41 -1.86 -19.66
CA GLU A 212 -5.88 -2.42 -20.93
C GLU A 212 -6.17 -3.92 -20.89
N GLY A 213 -6.96 -4.37 -21.87
CA GLY A 213 -7.23 -5.78 -22.08
C GLY A 213 -8.07 -6.44 -20.98
N ILE A 214 -8.92 -5.68 -20.29
CA ILE A 214 -9.87 -6.22 -19.30
C ILE A 214 -10.91 -7.09 -20.01
N GLU A 215 -10.88 -8.40 -19.75
CA GLU A 215 -11.79 -9.36 -20.39
C GLU A 215 -12.73 -10.06 -19.42
N THR A 216 -12.44 -10.00 -18.12
CA THR A 216 -13.27 -10.63 -17.10
C THR A 216 -13.69 -9.67 -15.99
N GLU A 217 -14.83 -9.97 -15.37
CA GLU A 217 -15.30 -9.28 -14.17
C GLU A 217 -14.29 -9.35 -13.02
N LYS A 218 -13.56 -10.47 -12.92
CA LYS A 218 -12.56 -10.69 -11.86
C LYS A 218 -11.36 -9.75 -12.02
N GLU A 219 -10.84 -9.59 -13.23
CA GLU A 219 -9.79 -8.62 -13.53
C GLU A 219 -10.28 -7.20 -13.20
N LEU A 220 -11.48 -6.84 -13.65
CA LEU A 220 -12.09 -5.54 -13.36
C LEU A 220 -12.20 -5.27 -11.84
N ALA A 221 -12.67 -6.25 -11.08
CA ALA A 221 -12.82 -6.15 -9.63
C ALA A 221 -11.48 -5.87 -8.94
N VAL A 222 -10.42 -6.58 -9.33
CA VAL A 222 -9.07 -6.39 -8.76
C VAL A 222 -8.49 -5.03 -9.14
N LEU A 223 -8.67 -4.56 -10.37
CA LEU A 223 -8.16 -3.25 -10.79
C LEU A 223 -8.87 -2.11 -10.07
N SER A 224 -10.18 -2.22 -9.89
CA SER A 224 -10.98 -1.26 -9.12
C SER A 224 -10.58 -1.26 -7.63
N GLU A 225 -10.35 -2.45 -7.04
CA GLU A 225 -9.84 -2.62 -5.67
C GLU A 225 -8.46 -1.96 -5.49
N LEU A 226 -7.55 -2.17 -6.43
CA LEU A 226 -6.19 -1.61 -6.40
C LEU A 226 -6.16 -0.10 -6.63
N GLY A 227 -7.25 0.50 -7.11
CA GLY A 227 -7.37 1.94 -7.31
C GLY A 227 -6.85 2.43 -8.66
N VAL A 228 -6.93 1.61 -9.71
CA VAL A 228 -6.69 2.06 -11.09
C VAL A 228 -7.80 3.04 -11.51
N ASP A 229 -7.44 4.13 -12.20
CA ASP A 229 -8.38 5.21 -12.52
C ASP A 229 -9.39 4.81 -13.61
N TYR A 230 -8.87 4.31 -14.75
CA TYR A 230 -9.66 3.95 -15.91
C TYR A 230 -9.31 2.56 -16.45
N GLY A 231 -10.22 1.96 -17.20
CA GLY A 231 -10.01 0.67 -17.83
C GLY A 231 -10.56 0.60 -19.24
N GLN A 232 -9.96 -0.27 -20.05
CA GLN A 232 -10.36 -0.60 -21.41
C GLN A 232 -10.23 -2.11 -21.64
N GLY A 233 -11.15 -2.69 -22.41
CA GLY A 233 -11.11 -4.11 -22.74
C GLY A 233 -12.48 -4.64 -23.17
N PHE A 234 -12.51 -5.87 -23.69
CA PHE A 234 -13.73 -6.43 -24.25
C PHE A 234 -14.85 -6.65 -23.22
N TYR A 235 -14.52 -6.80 -21.93
CA TYR A 235 -15.53 -6.85 -20.89
C TYR A 235 -16.29 -5.52 -20.79
N LEU A 236 -15.56 -4.40 -20.83
CA LEU A 236 -16.11 -3.05 -20.72
C LEU A 236 -16.79 -2.61 -22.02
N GLY A 237 -16.22 -2.95 -23.17
CA GLY A 237 -16.81 -2.71 -24.48
C GLY A 237 -15.86 -3.12 -25.60
N ARG A 238 -16.41 -3.74 -26.64
CA ARG A 238 -15.65 -4.06 -27.85
C ARG A 238 -15.53 -2.80 -28.73
N PRO A 239 -14.50 -2.72 -29.59
CA PRO A 239 -14.42 -1.66 -30.59
C PRO A 239 -15.60 -1.74 -31.56
N GLU A 240 -16.33 -0.63 -31.73
CA GLU A 240 -17.53 -0.55 -32.58
C GLU A 240 -17.42 0.61 -33.60
N PRO A 241 -18.07 0.55 -34.78
CA PRO A 241 -18.03 1.65 -35.75
C PRO A 241 -18.62 2.98 -35.26
N GLN A 242 -19.37 2.97 -34.15
CA GLN A 242 -20.01 4.13 -33.54
C GLN A 242 -19.56 4.29 -32.08
N LEU A 243 -19.69 5.53 -31.56
CA LEU A 243 -19.46 5.83 -30.15
C LEU A 243 -20.61 5.25 -29.29
N CYS A 244 -20.47 4.00 -28.89
CA CYS A 244 -21.50 3.29 -28.13
C CYS A 244 -21.45 3.65 -26.64
N PRO A 245 -22.60 3.78 -25.97
CA PRO A 245 -22.64 3.91 -24.51
C PRO A 245 -22.22 2.60 -23.82
N LEU A 246 -21.90 2.69 -22.53
CA LEU A 246 -21.54 1.53 -21.73
C LEU A 246 -22.75 0.58 -21.59
N ARG A 247 -22.52 -0.72 -21.71
CA ARG A 247 -23.57 -1.74 -21.52
C ARG A 247 -24.07 -1.71 -20.08
N GLU A 248 -25.39 -1.88 -19.90
CA GLU A 248 -26.02 -1.72 -18.59
C GLU A 248 -25.55 -2.77 -17.57
N ASP A 249 -25.32 -4.01 -18.01
CA ASP A 249 -24.76 -5.08 -17.17
C ASP A 249 -23.38 -4.71 -16.61
N VAL A 250 -22.53 -4.07 -17.41
CA VAL A 250 -21.21 -3.60 -16.96
C VAL A 250 -21.35 -2.43 -15.98
N ARG A 251 -22.29 -1.51 -16.22
CA ARG A 251 -22.57 -0.38 -15.32
C ARG A 251 -23.04 -0.86 -13.95
N GLU A 252 -23.89 -1.89 -13.92
CA GLU A 252 -24.36 -2.53 -12.68
C GLU A 252 -23.20 -3.19 -11.92
N THR A 253 -22.32 -3.93 -12.60
CA THR A 253 -21.12 -4.53 -12.00
C THR A 253 -20.23 -3.45 -11.35
N LEU A 254 -19.89 -2.39 -12.08
CA LEU A 254 -19.08 -1.28 -11.56
C LEU A 254 -19.75 -0.62 -10.35
N SER A 255 -21.07 -0.37 -10.43
CA SER A 255 -21.84 0.18 -9.30
C SER A 255 -21.80 -0.74 -8.07
N GLY A 256 -21.84 -2.06 -8.25
CA GLY A 256 -21.70 -3.04 -7.18
C GLY A 256 -20.31 -3.02 -6.52
N LEU A 257 -19.26 -2.93 -7.33
CA LEU A 257 -17.88 -2.80 -6.84
C LEU A 257 -17.69 -1.53 -6.02
N LEU A 258 -18.26 -0.40 -6.43
CA LEU A 258 -18.15 0.90 -5.73
C LEU A 258 -18.90 0.96 -4.40
N ARG A 259 -19.99 0.20 -4.27
CA ARG A 259 -20.73 0.07 -3.00
C ARG A 259 -20.01 -0.79 -1.98
N THR A 260 -19.04 -1.58 -2.43
CA THR A 260 -18.23 -2.41 -1.55
C THR A 260 -17.10 -1.54 -1.02
N PRO A 261 -17.00 -1.27 0.30
CA PRO A 261 -15.90 -0.48 0.83
C PRO A 261 -14.57 -1.13 0.42
N ARG A 262 -13.64 -0.35 -0.15
CA ARG A 262 -12.30 -0.81 -0.52
C ARG A 262 -11.72 -1.58 0.67
N LYS A 263 -11.63 -2.91 0.57
CA LYS A 263 -10.96 -3.73 1.58
C LYS A 263 -9.48 -3.44 1.46
N THR A 264 -8.97 -2.54 2.29
CA THR A 264 -7.52 -2.43 2.48
C THR A 264 -7.04 -3.80 2.98
N ILE A 265 -6.26 -4.50 2.16
CA ILE A 265 -5.66 -5.77 2.58
C ILE A 265 -4.52 -5.45 3.55
N TYR A 266 -4.74 -5.67 4.84
CA TYR A 266 -3.71 -5.56 5.87
C TYR A 266 -2.89 -6.85 5.98
N GLN A 267 -1.64 -6.71 6.42
CA GLN A 267 -0.76 -7.83 6.67
C GLN A 267 -1.11 -8.48 8.01
N PRO A 268 -1.13 -9.82 8.13
CA PRO A 268 -1.38 -10.49 9.40
C PRO A 268 -0.25 -10.19 10.38
N LEU A 269 -0.61 -9.75 11.59
CA LEU A 269 0.34 -9.46 12.67
C LEU A 269 0.56 -10.70 13.55
N THR A 270 1.82 -10.97 13.92
CA THR A 270 2.17 -12.04 14.87
C THR A 270 3.39 -11.64 15.69
N LEU A 271 3.49 -12.13 16.92
CA LEU A 271 4.65 -11.95 17.78
C LEU A 271 5.94 -12.42 17.09
N LYS A 272 5.88 -13.54 16.36
CA LYS A 272 7.03 -14.08 15.63
C LYS A 272 7.61 -13.10 14.61
N LYS A 273 6.76 -12.31 13.93
CA LYS A 273 7.23 -11.25 13.01
C LYS A 273 7.91 -10.12 13.78
N ILE A 274 7.32 -9.72 14.91
CA ILE A 274 7.85 -8.64 15.76
C ILE A 274 9.21 -9.02 16.37
N MET A 275 9.36 -10.23 16.90
CA MET A 275 10.64 -10.71 17.46
C MET A 275 11.76 -10.84 16.42
N LYS A 276 11.41 -11.01 15.14
CA LYS A 276 12.36 -11.07 14.02
C LYS A 276 12.64 -9.71 13.38
N ASN A 277 11.98 -8.64 13.83
CA ASN A 277 12.16 -7.32 13.26
C ASN A 277 13.46 -6.70 13.83
N ASP A 278 14.44 -6.47 12.96
CA ASP A 278 15.74 -5.92 13.36
C ASP A 278 15.63 -4.51 13.93
N GLU A 279 14.73 -3.66 13.41
CA GLU A 279 14.54 -2.28 13.90
C GLU A 279 14.04 -2.26 15.35
N ILE A 280 13.00 -3.04 15.67
CA ILE A 280 12.45 -3.15 17.03
C ILE A 280 13.54 -3.66 17.99
N ASN A 281 14.25 -4.71 17.58
CA ASN A 281 15.32 -5.32 18.36
C ASN A 281 16.47 -4.36 18.67
N GLN A 282 16.86 -3.51 17.71
CA GLN A 282 17.89 -2.50 17.92
C GLN A 282 17.43 -1.40 18.89
N TYR A 283 16.15 -1.04 18.87
CA TYR A 283 15.62 -0.05 19.82
C TYR A 283 15.60 -0.60 21.25
N ILE A 284 15.21 -1.86 21.44
CA ILE A 284 15.30 -2.53 22.75
C ILE A 284 16.76 -2.53 23.24
N ASP A 285 17.70 -2.97 22.41
CA ASP A 285 19.12 -3.05 22.79
C ASP A 285 19.72 -1.68 23.11
N SER A 286 19.39 -0.67 22.30
CA SER A 286 19.85 0.70 22.49
C SER A 286 19.28 1.32 23.77
N GLY A 287 17.99 1.14 24.04
CA GLY A 287 17.36 1.58 25.28
C GLY A 287 17.95 0.90 26.50
N ASN A 288 18.20 -0.42 26.41
CA ASN A 288 18.82 -1.18 27.47
C ASN A 288 20.25 -0.70 27.79
N LEU A 289 21.05 -0.37 26.77
CA LEU A 289 22.39 0.22 26.96
C LEU A 289 22.33 1.64 27.56
N PHE A 290 21.33 2.43 27.17
CA PHE A 290 21.13 3.77 27.72
C PHE A 290 20.76 3.72 29.21
N LEU A 291 19.84 2.83 29.57
CA LEU A 291 19.40 2.62 30.96
C LEU A 291 20.53 2.08 31.85
N GLU A 292 21.38 1.20 31.33
CA GLU A 292 22.57 0.71 32.03
C GLU A 292 23.50 1.87 32.46
N ARG A 293 23.73 2.84 31.58
CA ARG A 293 24.57 4.02 31.89
C ARG A 293 23.96 4.95 32.92
N LEU A 294 22.65 4.89 33.09
CA LEU A 294 21.90 5.67 34.09
C LEU A 294 21.74 4.93 35.41
N GLY A 295 22.27 3.70 35.53
CA GLY A 295 22.18 2.89 36.75
C GLY A 295 20.85 2.16 36.93
N TYR A 296 20.00 2.07 35.90
CA TYR A 296 18.74 1.32 36.00
C TYR A 296 18.96 -0.19 35.81
N THR A 297 17.99 -0.96 36.30
CA THR A 297 17.90 -2.42 36.13
C THR A 297 17.81 -2.84 34.65
N GLU A 298 17.97 -4.13 34.39
CA GLU A 298 17.91 -4.71 33.05
C GLU A 298 16.50 -4.61 32.40
N HIS A 299 16.47 -4.10 31.17
CA HIS A 299 15.31 -3.93 30.28
C HIS A 299 15.68 -4.41 28.85
N SER A 300 16.38 -5.55 28.75
CA SER A 300 16.81 -6.16 27.49
C SER A 300 15.67 -6.99 26.89
N ARG A 301 15.97 -7.60 25.74
CA ARG A 301 15.06 -8.55 25.07
C ARG A 301 14.59 -9.69 25.98
N ILE A 302 15.35 -10.06 27.03
CA ILE A 302 14.93 -11.07 28.02
C ILE A 302 13.74 -10.56 28.84
N HIS A 303 13.82 -9.33 29.35
CA HIS A 303 12.72 -8.68 30.05
C HIS A 303 11.51 -8.53 29.11
N SER A 304 11.70 -7.97 27.91
CA SER A 304 10.62 -7.80 26.93
C SER A 304 9.94 -9.13 26.56
N ALA A 305 10.69 -10.22 26.40
CA ALA A 305 10.14 -11.55 26.15
C ALA A 305 9.36 -12.11 27.35
N LYS A 306 9.80 -11.83 28.58
CA LYS A 306 9.08 -12.26 29.78
C LYS A 306 7.77 -11.51 29.95
N VAL A 307 7.79 -10.17 29.81
CA VAL A 307 6.57 -9.34 29.87
C VAL A 307 5.60 -9.76 28.77
N SER A 308 6.08 -9.97 27.55
CA SER A 308 5.30 -10.53 26.44
C SER A 308 4.62 -11.86 26.81
N CYS A 309 5.38 -12.82 27.32
CA CYS A 309 4.87 -14.14 27.71
C CYS A 309 3.83 -14.04 28.84
N THR A 310 4.13 -13.28 29.88
CA THR A 310 3.25 -13.10 31.04
C THR A 310 1.96 -12.37 30.68
N ALA A 311 2.02 -11.32 29.86
CA ALA A 311 0.82 -10.62 29.39
C ALA A 311 -0.11 -11.56 28.61
N GLY A 312 0.46 -12.35 27.70
CA GLY A 312 -0.29 -13.39 26.98
C GLY A 312 -0.87 -14.47 27.91
N LYS A 313 -0.09 -14.93 28.91
CA LYS A 313 -0.53 -15.92 29.90
C LYS A 313 -1.74 -15.43 30.71
N ILE A 314 -1.71 -14.18 31.16
CA ILE A 314 -2.82 -13.56 31.93
C ILE A 314 -4.12 -13.62 31.13
N LEU A 315 -4.10 -13.14 29.88
CA LEU A 315 -5.30 -13.14 29.04
C LEU A 315 -5.76 -14.55 28.67
N ALA A 316 -4.82 -15.45 28.37
CA ALA A 316 -5.14 -16.83 28.01
C ALA A 316 -5.80 -17.60 29.17
N GLU A 317 -5.26 -17.52 30.38
CA GLU A 317 -5.84 -18.19 31.56
C GLU A 317 -7.20 -17.60 31.98
N LEU A 318 -7.45 -16.33 31.65
CA LEU A 318 -8.74 -15.68 31.84
C LEU A 318 -9.73 -15.89 30.67
N ASN A 319 -9.40 -16.75 29.70
CA ASN A 319 -10.22 -17.09 28.54
C ASN A 319 -10.58 -15.91 27.59
N TYR A 320 -9.66 -14.96 27.41
CA TYR A 320 -9.81 -13.93 26.37
C TYR A 320 -9.54 -14.49 24.96
N PRO A 321 -10.04 -13.84 23.89
CA PRO A 321 -9.81 -14.28 22.52
C PRO A 321 -8.32 -14.39 22.17
N GLU A 322 -7.93 -15.42 21.40
CA GLU A 322 -6.54 -15.64 20.95
C GLU A 322 -5.94 -14.43 20.22
N GLU A 323 -6.75 -13.64 19.51
CA GLU A 323 -6.32 -12.39 18.89
C GLU A 323 -5.83 -11.38 19.94
N GLU A 324 -6.58 -11.17 21.02
CA GLU A 324 -6.18 -10.26 22.10
C GLU A 324 -4.96 -10.79 22.87
N VAL A 325 -4.86 -12.10 23.06
CA VAL A 325 -3.69 -12.75 23.64
C VAL A 325 -2.44 -12.47 22.80
N GLU A 326 -2.53 -12.58 21.47
CA GLU A 326 -1.42 -12.29 20.57
C GLU A 326 -1.05 -10.79 20.58
N LEU A 327 -2.03 -9.89 20.57
CA LEU A 327 -1.79 -8.45 20.67
C LEU A 327 -1.14 -8.05 22.01
N ALA A 328 -1.53 -8.69 23.12
CA ALA A 328 -0.90 -8.48 24.43
C ALA A 328 0.55 -8.96 24.46
N ARG A 329 0.86 -10.09 23.83
CA ARG A 329 2.24 -10.54 23.66
C ARG A 329 3.05 -9.54 22.85
N ILE A 330 2.49 -9.00 21.77
CA ILE A 330 3.17 -8.02 20.91
C ILE A 330 3.43 -6.72 21.68
N ALA A 331 2.40 -6.19 22.35
CA ALA A 331 2.52 -4.99 23.18
C ALA A 331 3.58 -5.18 24.27
N GLY A 332 3.58 -6.32 24.97
CA GLY A 332 4.61 -6.65 25.97
C GLY A 332 6.02 -6.78 25.41
N TYR A 333 6.19 -7.24 24.18
CA TYR A 333 7.53 -7.27 23.57
C TYR A 333 8.03 -5.88 23.19
N MET A 334 7.12 -4.97 22.81
CA MET A 334 7.45 -3.63 22.31
C MET A 334 7.39 -2.52 23.37
N HIS A 335 6.86 -2.78 24.57
CA HIS A 335 6.48 -1.73 25.51
C HIS A 335 7.60 -0.74 25.87
N ASP A 336 8.84 -1.23 25.93
CA ASP A 336 10.00 -0.49 26.38
C ASP A 336 10.83 0.16 25.27
N ILE A 337 10.43 0.05 24.00
CA ILE A 337 11.24 0.60 22.88
C ILE A 337 11.46 2.11 23.00
N GLY A 338 10.60 2.84 23.70
CA GLY A 338 10.75 4.28 23.94
C GLY A 338 11.99 4.64 24.76
N ASN A 339 12.54 3.71 25.55
CA ASN A 339 13.75 3.96 26.33
C ASN A 339 14.99 4.23 25.46
N CYS A 340 14.97 3.90 24.16
CA CYS A 340 16.03 4.28 23.22
C CYS A 340 16.12 5.79 23.00
N VAL A 341 15.06 6.53 23.32
CA VAL A 341 14.99 7.99 23.24
C VAL A 341 15.21 8.61 24.62
N ASN A 342 14.40 8.22 25.60
CA ASN A 342 14.49 8.70 26.97
C ASN A 342 13.71 7.79 27.93
N ARG A 343 14.10 7.75 29.20
CA ARG A 343 13.32 7.10 30.27
C ARG A 343 12.07 7.90 30.63
N THR A 344 12.17 9.23 30.60
CA THR A 344 11.02 10.13 30.81
C THR A 344 10.10 10.02 29.62
N ASP A 345 8.80 9.79 29.86
CA ASP A 345 7.79 9.59 28.80
C ASP A 345 8.09 8.43 27.83
N HIS A 346 8.82 7.40 28.29
CA HIS A 346 9.16 6.25 27.45
C HIS A 346 7.92 5.49 26.97
N ALA A 347 6.85 5.43 27.76
CA ALA A 347 5.58 4.84 27.35
C ALA A 347 4.95 5.58 26.15
N HIS A 348 4.85 6.91 26.21
CA HIS A 348 4.34 7.73 25.11
C HIS A 348 5.21 7.62 23.87
N THR A 349 6.53 7.75 24.05
CA THR A 349 7.49 7.68 22.95
C THR A 349 7.50 6.29 22.31
N GLY A 350 7.42 5.25 23.13
CA GLY A 350 7.28 3.86 22.69
C GLY A 350 6.01 3.62 21.89
N GLY A 351 4.88 4.20 22.32
CA GLY A 351 3.63 4.18 21.57
C GLY A 351 3.75 4.83 20.19
N ILE A 352 4.40 5.99 20.10
CA ILE A 352 4.62 6.70 18.83
C ILE A 352 5.54 5.91 17.90
N LEU A 353 6.64 5.34 18.43
CA LEU A 353 7.54 4.48 17.66
C LEU A 353 6.83 3.22 17.15
N ALA A 354 6.05 2.55 18.02
CA ALA A 354 5.27 1.38 17.65
C ALA A 354 4.24 1.72 16.55
N PHE A 355 3.55 2.86 16.67
CA PHE A 355 2.61 3.36 15.65
C PHE A 355 3.29 3.47 14.28
N GLN A 356 4.47 4.11 14.21
CA GLN A 356 5.20 4.26 12.95
C GLN A 356 5.65 2.92 12.36
N ILE A 357 6.23 2.04 13.19
CA ILE A 357 6.74 0.74 12.75
C ILE A 357 5.58 -0.12 12.20
N LEU A 358 4.50 -0.24 12.96
CA LEU A 358 3.35 -1.07 12.57
C LEU A 358 2.60 -0.50 11.36
N THR A 359 2.52 0.84 11.23
CA THR A 359 1.94 1.48 10.03
C THR A 359 2.76 1.15 8.78
N ARG A 360 4.10 1.22 8.86
CA ARG A 360 4.98 0.84 7.73
C ARG A 360 4.89 -0.65 7.39
N MET A 361 4.54 -1.48 8.36
CA MET A 361 4.28 -2.91 8.15
C MET A 361 2.89 -3.20 7.53
N ASN A 362 2.09 -2.16 7.23
CA ASN A 362 0.74 -2.26 6.66
C ASN A 362 -0.20 -3.16 7.50
N ILE A 363 -0.14 -2.97 8.83
CA ILE A 363 -0.99 -3.65 9.82
C ILE A 363 -2.33 -2.91 9.94
N ASP A 364 -3.39 -3.63 10.35
CA ASP A 364 -4.71 -3.04 10.56
C ASP A 364 -4.67 -1.94 11.64
N PRO A 365 -5.10 -0.70 11.33
CA PRO A 365 -5.19 0.38 12.31
C PRO A 365 -5.93 0.03 13.60
N ALA A 366 -6.91 -0.89 13.56
CA ALA A 366 -7.62 -1.35 14.76
C ALA A 366 -6.70 -2.15 15.70
N GLU A 367 -5.83 -3.00 15.15
CA GLU A 367 -4.81 -3.73 15.94
C GLU A 367 -3.73 -2.77 16.46
N ILE A 368 -3.29 -1.83 15.62
CA ILE A 368 -2.30 -0.81 16.00
C ILE A 368 -2.80 0.02 17.19
N ALA A 369 -4.06 0.46 17.15
CA ALA A 369 -4.64 1.28 18.21
C ALA A 369 -4.60 0.57 19.58
N LYS A 370 -4.92 -0.73 19.61
CA LYS A 370 -4.86 -1.55 20.83
C LYS A 370 -3.42 -1.70 21.36
N ILE A 371 -2.45 -1.97 20.48
CA ILE A 371 -1.04 -2.11 20.87
C ILE A 371 -0.48 -0.79 21.40
N VAL A 372 -0.66 0.29 20.64
CA VAL A 372 -0.15 1.62 21.00
C VAL A 372 -0.85 2.16 22.25
N GLY A 373 -2.14 1.90 22.40
CA GLY A 373 -2.91 2.23 23.60
C GLY A 373 -2.37 1.51 24.83
N ALA A 374 -2.07 0.22 24.72
CA ALA A 374 -1.44 -0.54 25.80
C ALA A 374 -0.04 0.00 26.16
N ILE A 375 0.82 0.23 25.17
CA ILE A 375 2.18 0.75 25.38
C ILE A 375 2.13 2.16 25.99
N GLY A 376 1.29 3.06 25.48
CA GLY A 376 1.21 4.43 25.98
C GLY A 376 0.76 4.55 27.43
N ASN A 377 0.03 3.56 27.95
CA ASN A 377 -0.60 3.60 29.26
C ASN A 377 0.09 2.74 30.33
N HIS A 378 1.24 2.11 30.03
CA HIS A 378 1.85 1.17 30.96
C HIS A 378 2.75 1.80 32.05
N ASP A 379 3.07 3.10 31.95
CA ASP A 379 3.88 3.82 32.95
C ASP A 379 3.02 4.41 34.08
N GLU A 380 3.54 4.37 35.29
CA GLU A 380 2.84 4.75 36.53
C GLU A 380 2.50 6.24 36.61
N ARG A 381 3.31 7.11 35.97
CA ARG A 381 3.16 8.57 36.07
C ARG A 381 2.12 9.11 35.09
N THR A 382 1.99 8.46 33.94
CA THR A 382 1.22 9.01 32.82
C THR A 382 0.08 8.11 32.35
N GLY A 383 0.03 6.86 32.78
CA GLY A 383 -0.87 5.85 32.25
C GLY A 383 -1.85 5.25 33.25
N CYS A 384 -2.89 4.63 32.71
CA CYS A 384 -3.82 3.78 33.45
C CYS A 384 -4.33 2.66 32.53
N ALA A 385 -4.62 1.49 33.08
CA ALA A 385 -5.28 0.43 32.30
C ALA A 385 -6.64 0.93 31.76
N THR A 386 -6.83 0.84 30.45
CA THR A 386 -8.07 1.25 29.76
C THR A 386 -8.83 0.08 29.13
N GLU A 387 -8.11 -0.99 28.82
CA GLU A 387 -8.63 -2.19 28.14
C GLU A 387 -7.84 -3.46 28.53
N PRO A 388 -8.33 -4.68 28.23
CA PRO A 388 -7.70 -5.93 28.66
C PRO A 388 -6.22 -6.07 28.29
N ILE A 389 -5.84 -5.69 27.07
CA ILE A 389 -4.44 -5.75 26.59
C ILE A 389 -3.54 -4.84 27.44
N SER A 390 -3.95 -3.59 27.66
CA SER A 390 -3.22 -2.65 28.52
C SER A 390 -3.12 -3.14 29.97
N ALA A 391 -4.19 -3.74 30.50
CA ALA A 391 -4.23 -4.26 31.86
C ALA A 391 -3.27 -5.44 32.05
N ALA A 392 -3.29 -6.40 31.12
CA ALA A 392 -2.37 -7.52 31.13
C ALA A 392 -0.91 -7.08 30.99
N LEU A 393 -0.63 -6.08 30.13
CA LEU A 393 0.70 -5.50 30.00
C LEU A 393 1.19 -4.86 31.31
N ILE A 394 0.37 -4.02 31.94
CA ILE A 394 0.70 -3.36 33.21
C ILE A 394 1.04 -4.41 34.27
N ILE A 395 0.18 -5.41 34.46
CA ILE A 395 0.42 -6.45 35.46
C ILE A 395 1.70 -7.22 35.10
N ALA A 396 1.90 -7.59 33.84
CA ALA A 396 3.08 -8.33 33.42
C ALA A 396 4.40 -7.58 33.65
N ASP A 397 4.45 -6.28 33.38
CA ASP A 397 5.64 -5.44 33.62
C ASP A 397 5.86 -5.17 35.11
N LYS A 398 4.84 -4.65 35.81
CA LYS A 398 4.99 -4.16 37.19
C LYS A 398 5.18 -5.27 38.22
N THR A 399 4.87 -6.51 37.86
CA THR A 399 5.12 -7.69 38.71
C THR A 399 6.43 -8.42 38.39
N ASP A 400 7.23 -7.93 37.43
CA ASP A 400 8.54 -8.50 37.12
C ASP A 400 9.64 -8.06 38.11
N VAL A 401 9.54 -8.55 39.35
CA VAL A 401 10.54 -8.34 40.41
C VAL A 401 11.50 -9.53 40.44
N ARG A 402 12.78 -9.31 40.12
CA ARG A 402 13.78 -10.40 40.12
C ARG A 402 15.18 -9.89 40.43
N ARG A 403 15.91 -10.66 41.23
CA ARG A 403 17.32 -10.41 41.57
C ARG A 403 18.25 -10.33 40.37
N ASN A 404 18.02 -11.13 39.33
CA ASN A 404 18.87 -11.14 38.14
C ASN A 404 18.69 -9.91 37.22
N ARG A 405 17.75 -9.00 37.52
CA ARG A 405 17.62 -7.69 36.84
C ARG A 405 18.58 -6.64 37.40
N VAL A 406 19.15 -6.86 38.58
CA VAL A 406 20.10 -5.94 39.22
C VAL A 406 21.46 -6.08 38.55
N ARG A 407 21.90 -5.01 37.91
CA ARG A 407 23.15 -4.97 37.13
C ARG A 407 24.36 -4.63 37.99
N ASN A 408 24.15 -3.84 39.04
CA ASN A 408 25.21 -3.36 39.91
C ASN A 408 25.73 -4.53 40.79
N PRO A 409 27.02 -4.90 40.70
CA PRO A 409 27.60 -5.94 41.56
C PRO A 409 27.93 -5.42 42.97
N GLU A 410 28.04 -4.10 43.16
CA GLU A 410 28.45 -3.49 44.43
C GLU A 410 27.24 -3.00 45.23
N LYS A 411 26.92 -3.73 46.31
CA LYS A 411 25.78 -3.45 47.20
C LYS A 411 25.78 -2.05 47.82
N THR A 412 26.94 -1.40 47.89
CA THR A 412 27.12 -0.06 48.48
C THR A 412 26.53 1.04 47.62
N ASP A 413 26.37 0.80 46.31
CA ASP A 413 25.92 1.78 45.32
C ASP A 413 24.48 1.51 44.86
N PHE A 414 23.76 0.62 45.56
CA PHE A 414 22.40 0.28 45.17
C PHE A 414 21.46 1.46 45.37
N ASP A 415 20.77 1.83 44.29
CA ASP A 415 19.60 2.66 44.40
C ASP A 415 18.45 1.88 45.07
N ILE A 416 17.36 2.57 45.35
CA ILE A 416 16.24 1.99 46.07
C ILE A 416 15.57 0.83 45.27
N HIS A 417 15.57 0.88 43.93
CA HIS A 417 15.01 -0.16 43.07
C HIS A 417 15.92 -1.40 42.97
N ASP A 418 17.24 -1.19 42.96
CA ASP A 418 18.24 -2.25 43.02
C ASP A 418 18.15 -3.02 44.33
N ARG A 419 17.98 -2.34 45.47
CA ARG A 419 17.81 -3.00 46.78
C ARG A 419 16.60 -3.93 46.81
N VAL A 420 15.46 -3.48 46.31
CA VAL A 420 14.23 -4.30 46.29
C VAL A 420 14.35 -5.48 45.34
N ASN A 421 14.82 -5.26 44.10
CA ASN A 421 15.00 -6.36 43.16
C ASN A 421 16.03 -7.36 43.67
N TYR A 422 17.12 -6.90 44.30
CA TYR A 422 18.15 -7.77 44.85
C TYR A 422 17.67 -8.57 46.07
N ALA A 423 16.78 -7.98 46.89
CA ALA A 423 16.17 -8.64 48.04
C ALA A 423 15.13 -9.71 47.65
N ALA A 424 14.59 -9.67 46.43
CA ALA A 424 13.62 -10.68 45.96
C ALA A 424 14.28 -12.05 45.77
N VAL A 425 13.97 -12.97 46.70
CA VAL A 425 14.37 -14.38 46.67
C VAL A 425 13.51 -15.14 45.66
N SER A 426 12.21 -14.89 45.67
CA SER A 426 11.25 -15.43 44.71
C SER A 426 10.14 -14.42 44.40
N SER A 427 9.59 -14.50 43.19
CA SER A 427 8.46 -13.68 42.73
C SER A 427 7.64 -14.50 41.75
N GLU A 428 6.42 -14.87 42.13
CA GLU A 428 5.51 -15.70 41.32
C GLU A 428 4.16 -15.01 41.14
N LEU A 429 3.70 -14.93 39.89
CA LEU A 429 2.38 -14.42 39.54
C LEU A 429 1.44 -15.59 39.23
N GLN A 430 0.40 -15.75 40.05
CA GLN A 430 -0.62 -16.77 39.93
C GLN A 430 -1.93 -16.17 39.46
N ILE A 431 -2.49 -16.70 38.37
CA ILE A 431 -3.80 -16.32 37.87
C ILE A 431 -4.77 -17.38 38.37
N ARG A 432 -5.83 -16.95 39.05
CA ARG A 432 -6.84 -17.84 39.66
C ARG A 432 -8.21 -17.48 39.11
N PRO A 433 -8.57 -17.98 37.91
CA PRO A 433 -9.82 -17.63 37.24
C PRO A 433 -11.05 -17.94 38.11
N ASP A 434 -11.04 -19.09 38.81
CA ASP A 434 -12.14 -19.54 39.67
C ASP A 434 -12.45 -18.56 40.81
N LYS A 435 -11.42 -17.86 41.30
CA LYS A 435 -11.53 -16.86 42.38
C LYS A 435 -11.64 -15.44 41.87
N LYS A 436 -11.55 -15.22 40.55
CA LYS A 436 -11.36 -13.91 39.92
C LYS A 436 -10.23 -13.12 40.59
N GLU A 437 -9.09 -13.78 40.76
CA GLU A 437 -7.97 -13.27 41.54
C GLU A 437 -6.67 -13.39 40.76
N ILE A 438 -5.87 -12.32 40.78
CA ILE A 438 -4.49 -12.32 40.31
C ILE A 438 -3.62 -12.08 41.55
N GLN A 439 -2.83 -13.08 41.92
CA GLN A 439 -2.02 -13.06 43.13
C GLN A 439 -0.53 -12.96 42.77
N LEU A 440 0.16 -12.00 43.36
CA LEU A 440 1.61 -11.90 43.34
C LEU A 440 2.17 -12.37 44.68
N ASP A 441 2.95 -13.45 44.65
CA ASP A 441 3.67 -14.00 45.79
C ASP A 441 5.15 -13.59 45.71
N ILE A 442 5.64 -12.84 46.71
CA ILE A 442 7.04 -12.39 46.78
C ILE A 442 7.66 -12.84 48.10
N GLU A 443 8.86 -13.37 48.01
CA GLU A 443 9.73 -13.63 49.15
C GLU A 443 10.88 -12.63 49.14
N LEU A 444 11.00 -11.86 50.22
CA LEU A 444 12.01 -10.82 50.39
C LEU A 444 12.98 -11.20 51.51
N ASP A 445 14.27 -11.02 51.24
CA ASP A 445 15.32 -11.08 52.25
C ASP A 445 15.24 -9.85 53.18
N ASN A 446 14.66 -10.06 54.36
CA ASN A 446 14.44 -9.01 55.37
C ASN A 446 15.74 -8.41 55.93
N GLU A 447 16.90 -9.04 55.71
CA GLU A 447 18.20 -8.45 56.08
C GLU A 447 18.63 -7.36 55.10
N ILE A 448 18.10 -7.38 53.86
CA ILE A 448 18.46 -6.47 52.78
C ILE A 448 17.41 -5.38 52.61
N CYS A 449 16.13 -5.73 52.68
CA CYS A 449 15.02 -4.80 52.45
C CYS A 449 13.84 -5.18 53.35
N SER A 450 13.34 -4.21 54.12
CA SER A 450 12.12 -4.43 54.91
C SER A 450 10.88 -4.38 54.02
N ILE A 451 9.78 -4.96 54.51
CA ILE A 451 8.48 -4.87 53.83
C ILE A 451 8.07 -3.40 53.65
N MET A 452 8.36 -2.52 54.61
CA MET A 452 8.03 -1.09 54.50
C MET A 452 8.82 -0.40 53.37
N ASP A 453 10.10 -0.73 53.21
CA ASP A 453 10.92 -0.20 52.12
C ASP A 453 10.40 -0.64 50.75
N TYR A 454 9.94 -1.90 50.65
CA TYR A 454 9.26 -2.39 49.45
C TYR A 454 8.04 -1.54 49.11
N PHE A 455 7.19 -1.22 50.09
CA PHE A 455 6.00 -0.40 49.87
C PHE A 455 6.32 1.04 49.50
N GLU A 456 7.31 1.66 50.12
CA GLU A 456 7.68 3.05 49.79
C GLU A 456 8.03 3.22 48.30
N ILE A 457 8.52 2.16 47.65
CA ILE A 457 9.03 2.19 46.28
C ILE A 457 8.03 1.60 45.28
N PHE A 458 7.35 0.51 45.64
CA PHE A 458 6.49 -0.25 44.73
C PHE A 458 5.00 -0.01 44.94
N LEU A 459 4.57 0.75 45.95
CA LEU A 459 3.14 0.97 46.21
C LEU A 459 2.40 1.53 45.00
N GLU A 460 2.96 2.53 44.30
CA GLU A 460 2.32 3.07 43.09
C GLU A 460 2.15 2.01 42.00
N ARG A 461 3.17 1.16 41.82
CA ARG A 461 3.14 0.04 40.88
C ARG A 461 2.07 -0.98 41.25
N MET A 462 1.98 -1.36 42.53
CA MET A 462 1.01 -2.33 43.03
C MET A 462 -0.42 -1.78 42.98
N LEU A 463 -0.63 -0.50 43.25
CA LEU A 463 -1.92 0.16 43.05
C LEU A 463 -2.31 0.20 41.57
N MET A 464 -1.34 0.38 40.67
CA MET A 464 -1.56 0.27 39.23
C MET A 464 -1.96 -1.16 38.83
N CYS A 465 -1.28 -2.19 39.35
CA CYS A 465 -1.68 -3.60 39.16
C CYS A 465 -3.09 -3.88 39.66
N ARG A 466 -3.47 -3.31 40.81
CA ARG A 466 -4.82 -3.45 41.35
C ARG A 466 -5.88 -2.88 40.41
N ARG A 467 -5.68 -1.66 39.93
CA ARG A 467 -6.58 -1.03 38.94
C ARG A 467 -6.62 -1.81 37.62
N ALA A 468 -5.48 -2.33 37.17
CA ALA A 468 -5.41 -3.17 35.98
C ALA A 468 -6.18 -4.49 36.16
N ALA A 469 -6.08 -5.14 37.32
CA ALA A 469 -6.84 -6.35 37.61
C ALA A 469 -8.35 -6.10 37.59
N GLU A 470 -8.81 -4.93 38.08
CA GLU A 470 -10.22 -4.54 38.03
C GLU A 470 -10.74 -4.44 36.59
N VAL A 471 -9.94 -3.93 35.64
CA VAL A 471 -10.28 -3.91 34.20
C VAL A 471 -10.46 -5.32 33.64
N LEU A 472 -9.70 -6.30 34.14
CA LEU A 472 -9.83 -7.71 33.78
C LEU A 472 -10.95 -8.43 34.55
N GLY A 473 -11.71 -7.73 35.40
CA GLY A 473 -12.77 -8.30 36.23
C GLY A 473 -12.26 -9.15 37.39
N CYS A 474 -11.02 -8.91 37.83
CA CYS A 474 -10.33 -9.64 38.88
C CYS A 474 -9.91 -8.73 40.05
N THR A 475 -9.69 -9.30 41.22
CA THR A 475 -9.01 -8.62 42.34
C THR A 475 -7.51 -8.91 42.28
N PHE A 476 -6.67 -7.91 42.56
CA PHE A 476 -5.24 -8.11 42.73
C PHE A 476 -4.91 -8.36 44.20
N LYS A 477 -4.04 -9.34 44.49
CA LYS A 477 -3.52 -9.62 45.83
C LYS A 477 -2.01 -9.66 45.84
N LEU A 478 -1.41 -9.09 46.89
CA LEU A 478 0.02 -9.19 47.13
C LEU A 478 0.27 -9.94 48.44
N ILE A 479 1.01 -11.04 48.36
CA ILE A 479 1.52 -11.79 49.50
C ILE A 479 3.03 -11.57 49.56
N ALA A 480 3.51 -10.97 50.64
CA ALA A 480 4.94 -10.78 50.89
C ALA A 480 5.34 -11.54 52.15
N ASN A 481 6.35 -12.42 52.06
CA ASN A 481 6.83 -13.23 53.19
C ASN A 481 5.70 -13.98 53.92
N GLY A 482 4.73 -14.52 53.16
CA GLY A 482 3.59 -15.28 53.67
C GLY A 482 2.46 -14.44 54.30
N SER A 483 2.60 -13.11 54.36
CA SER A 483 1.56 -12.21 54.87
C SER A 483 0.87 -11.50 53.70
N GLN A 484 -0.46 -11.41 53.73
CA GLN A 484 -1.20 -10.59 52.77
C GLN A 484 -0.99 -9.11 53.10
N VAL A 485 -0.64 -8.33 52.08
CA VAL A 485 -0.30 -6.91 52.26
C VAL A 485 -1.10 -5.96 51.38
N LEU A 486 -1.61 -6.42 50.24
CA LEU A 486 -2.59 -5.69 49.41
C LEU A 486 -3.74 -6.59 48.99
#